data_AF-A0A5C6BYL5-F1
#
_entry.id   AF-A0A5C6BYL5-F1
#
_cell.length_a   1.000
_cell.length_b   1.000
_cell.length_c   1.000
_cell.angle_alpha   90.00
_cell.angle_beta   90.00
_cell.angle_gamma   90.00
#
_symmetry.space_group_name_H-M   'P 1'
#
loop_
_entity.id
_entity.type
_entity.pdbx_description
1 polymer ?
#
loop_
_entity_poly.entity_id
_entity_poly.type
_entity_poly.pdbx_seq_one_letter_code
_entity_poly.pdbx_strand_id
1 'polypeptide(L)'
;MTLVCIAASATVILTSLPVYAADDFSWSPPLGAVAETTADDALIVVLITNDVAGDAPWKGLSAKRELCWCERSFRRSVARIPAGYFNPAAPIQFQHWAIGLPPIVTGGGGQDIERAISIVTDGQYRVLALSVGVPDGDDLTRLIEDAEDTRLLMRRYSTERNEMTQQLADRTRGRLTRMWQIELDERLAALGETDVDPVTDLLVQTELLTSKVTLQLVPIASQLQGVYLKDVQMRFGLTDASDLKRLVILEQHSDTRAAWATTLLPFIVGADLRLLYTDIAEIVWHRSVMPIERSDQDATSATTLADWVLQRGDNDSFAFRISTPLMSQRDPSQRFEVADVARRRGLGWQDLDDAINAGPIRQVTPGELAAWLSQTQGKPLDLEHPTRVRFLFFRSSKDSPYPIREGSPPGRAITMIRQVQK
;
A
#
# COMPACT_ATOMS: atom_id res chain seq x y z
N MET A 1 77.42 -22.95 -7.48
CA MET A 1 76.45 -23.88 -6.90
C MET A 1 75.28 -23.06 -6.38
N THR A 2 74.09 -23.46 -6.79
CA THR A 2 72.91 -22.62 -7.00
C THR A 2 72.02 -22.60 -5.76
N LEU A 3 71.63 -21.41 -5.31
CA LEU A 3 70.57 -21.19 -4.32
C LEU A 3 69.22 -21.28 -5.04
N VAL A 4 68.37 -22.23 -4.64
CA VAL A 4 67.01 -22.39 -5.15
C VAL A 4 66.04 -21.81 -4.13
N CYS A 5 65.47 -20.64 -4.44
CA CYS A 5 64.32 -20.09 -3.75
C CYS A 5 63.06 -20.80 -4.24
N ILE A 6 62.35 -21.50 -3.35
CA ILE A 6 61.02 -22.05 -3.62
C ILE A 6 60.01 -21.01 -3.15
N ALA A 7 59.36 -20.35 -4.12
CA ALA A 7 58.20 -19.51 -3.88
C ALA A 7 56.99 -20.39 -3.55
N ALA A 8 56.43 -20.23 -2.36
CA ALA A 8 55.15 -20.81 -1.99
C ALA A 8 54.03 -19.97 -2.63
N SER A 9 53.52 -20.41 -3.77
CA SER A 9 52.28 -19.89 -4.33
C SER A 9 51.12 -20.23 -3.41
N ALA A 10 50.61 -19.24 -2.68
CA ALA A 10 49.34 -19.33 -1.98
C ALA A 10 48.22 -19.33 -3.02
N THR A 11 47.84 -20.52 -3.49
CA THR A 11 46.62 -20.72 -4.25
C THR A 11 45.45 -20.56 -3.28
N VAL A 12 44.92 -19.34 -3.17
CA VAL A 12 43.61 -19.11 -2.56
C VAL A 12 42.61 -19.83 -3.46
N ILE A 13 42.21 -21.03 -3.06
CA ILE A 13 41.03 -21.69 -3.60
C ILE A 13 39.86 -20.79 -3.16
N LEU A 14 39.41 -19.93 -4.07
CA LEU A 14 38.08 -19.35 -4.04
C LEU A 14 37.09 -20.51 -4.08
N THR A 15 36.80 -21.08 -2.91
CA THR A 15 35.61 -21.90 -2.72
C THR A 15 34.44 -20.97 -3.00
N SER A 16 33.86 -21.10 -4.18
CA SER A 16 32.59 -20.48 -4.55
C SER A 16 31.63 -20.67 -3.40
N LEU A 17 31.25 -19.57 -2.74
CA LEU A 17 30.12 -19.54 -1.83
C LEU A 17 28.93 -20.19 -2.55
N PRO A 18 28.13 -21.04 -1.88
CA PRO A 18 27.02 -21.73 -2.52
C PRO A 18 26.03 -20.69 -3.03
N VAL A 19 26.04 -20.42 -4.34
CA VAL A 19 25.03 -19.58 -4.99
C VAL A 19 23.70 -20.23 -4.67
N TYR A 20 22.86 -19.56 -3.86
CA TYR A 20 21.48 -19.97 -3.67
C TYR A 20 20.86 -20.04 -5.06
N ALA A 21 20.56 -21.26 -5.49
CA ALA A 21 19.95 -21.47 -6.78
C ALA A 21 18.56 -20.82 -6.74
N ALA A 22 18.13 -20.25 -7.86
CA ALA A 22 16.76 -19.76 -8.04
C ALA A 22 15.67 -20.80 -7.68
N ASP A 23 16.06 -22.06 -7.51
CA ASP A 23 15.22 -23.19 -7.11
C ASP A 23 14.83 -23.20 -5.61
N ASP A 24 15.53 -22.47 -4.73
CA ASP A 24 15.19 -22.36 -3.30
C ASP A 24 14.21 -21.22 -2.98
N PHE A 25 13.86 -20.40 -3.99
CA PHE A 25 12.87 -19.35 -3.82
C PHE A 25 11.46 -19.95 -3.74
N SER A 26 10.83 -19.75 -2.57
CA SER A 26 9.43 -20.08 -2.34
C SER A 26 8.71 -18.91 -1.69
N TRP A 27 7.46 -18.71 -2.07
CA TRP A 27 6.59 -17.74 -1.43
C TRP A 27 6.04 -18.35 -0.15
N SER A 28 6.21 -17.65 0.97
CA SER A 28 5.47 -17.94 2.18
C SER A 28 4.08 -17.27 2.13
N PRO A 29 3.08 -17.82 2.87
CA PRO A 29 1.76 -17.23 2.93
C PRO A 29 1.79 -15.77 3.42
N PRO A 30 0.93 -14.89 2.89
CA PRO A 30 0.83 -13.52 3.37
C PRO A 30 0.42 -13.51 4.84
N LEU A 31 1.04 -12.63 5.64
CA LEU A 31 0.77 -12.52 7.08
C LEU A 31 1.01 -13.83 7.85
N GLY A 32 1.81 -14.75 7.30
CA GLY A 32 2.16 -16.02 7.93
C GLY A 32 2.92 -15.84 9.24
N ALA A 33 2.75 -16.78 10.17
CA ALA A 33 3.50 -16.79 11.42
C ALA A 33 4.99 -17.07 11.16
N VAL A 34 5.85 -16.26 11.78
CA VAL A 34 7.28 -16.53 11.89
C VAL A 34 7.51 -17.20 13.23
N ALA A 35 8.33 -18.26 13.27
CA ALA A 35 8.64 -18.95 14.51
C ALA A 35 9.27 -17.97 15.52
N GLU A 36 8.72 -17.92 16.73
CA GLU A 36 9.17 -16.97 17.78
C GLU A 36 10.68 -17.08 18.04
N THR A 37 11.23 -18.30 17.93
CA THR A 37 12.66 -18.58 18.13
C THR A 37 13.58 -17.90 17.13
N THR A 38 13.07 -17.52 15.96
CA THR A 38 13.85 -16.86 14.89
C THR A 38 13.27 -15.50 14.50
N ALA A 39 12.17 -15.06 15.12
CA ALA A 39 11.45 -13.86 14.72
C ALA A 39 12.29 -12.59 14.82
N ASP A 40 13.18 -12.50 15.81
CA ASP A 40 14.04 -11.33 15.97
C ASP A 40 15.08 -11.22 14.84
N ASP A 41 15.61 -12.35 14.38
CA ASP A 41 16.67 -12.43 13.36
C ASP A 41 16.15 -12.69 11.94
N ALA A 42 14.88 -13.03 11.76
CA ALA A 42 14.29 -13.21 10.43
C ALA A 42 14.07 -11.86 9.73
N LEU A 43 14.20 -11.88 8.41
CA LEU A 43 13.73 -10.81 7.53
C LEU A 43 12.60 -11.34 6.66
N ILE A 44 11.62 -10.49 6.40
CA ILE A 44 10.53 -10.78 5.48
C ILE A 44 10.56 -9.71 4.38
N VAL A 45 10.78 -10.13 3.14
CA VAL A 45 10.62 -9.29 1.96
C VAL A 45 9.19 -9.45 1.46
N VAL A 46 8.41 -8.40 1.61
CA VAL A 46 7.01 -8.33 1.21
C VAL A 46 6.90 -7.59 -0.11
N LEU A 47 6.43 -8.29 -1.14
CA LEU A 47 6.05 -7.73 -2.44
C LEU A 47 4.53 -7.52 -2.47
N ILE A 48 4.09 -6.28 -2.38
CA ILE A 48 2.68 -5.89 -2.43
C ILE A 48 2.35 -5.51 -3.88
N THR A 49 1.31 -6.09 -4.46
CA THR A 49 0.87 -5.77 -5.83
C THR A 49 -0.62 -5.48 -5.90
N ASN A 50 -1.05 -4.82 -6.98
CA ASN A 50 -2.47 -4.65 -7.30
C ASN A 50 -3.09 -5.87 -8.01
N ASP A 51 -2.52 -7.07 -7.86
CA ASP A 51 -3.18 -8.31 -8.25
C ASP A 51 -4.40 -8.57 -7.34
N VAL A 52 -5.40 -9.27 -7.85
CA VAL A 52 -6.63 -9.56 -7.09
C VAL A 52 -6.44 -10.81 -6.24
N ALA A 53 -6.77 -10.70 -4.94
CA ALA A 53 -6.78 -11.85 -4.04
C ALA A 53 -7.78 -12.91 -4.55
N GLY A 54 -7.29 -14.10 -4.91
CA GLY A 54 -8.09 -15.18 -5.48
C GLY A 54 -7.76 -15.56 -6.94
N ASP A 55 -6.94 -14.77 -7.65
CA ASP A 55 -6.31 -15.21 -8.91
C ASP A 55 -5.10 -16.15 -8.66
N ALA A 56 -4.79 -16.46 -7.40
CA ALA A 56 -3.92 -17.57 -7.03
C ALA A 56 -4.64 -18.91 -7.24
N PRO A 57 -4.01 -19.92 -7.89
CA PRO A 57 -4.70 -21.09 -8.44
C PRO A 57 -5.09 -22.12 -7.36
N TRP A 58 -6.17 -21.86 -6.62
CA TRP A 58 -6.78 -22.87 -5.76
C TRP A 58 -7.99 -23.50 -6.44
N LYS A 59 -7.68 -24.44 -7.34
CA LYS A 59 -8.37 -25.71 -7.65
C LYS A 59 -8.11 -26.13 -9.11
N GLY A 60 -7.11 -26.99 -9.29
CA GLY A 60 -7.26 -28.13 -10.20
C GLY A 60 -6.79 -28.03 -11.65
N LEU A 61 -5.91 -27.10 -12.06
CA LEU A 61 -5.28 -27.17 -13.39
C LEU A 61 -3.76 -26.94 -13.32
N SER A 62 -3.04 -28.01 -13.62
CA SER A 62 -1.59 -28.11 -13.76
C SER A 62 -1.08 -27.26 -14.94
N ALA A 63 -0.38 -26.16 -14.64
CA ALA A 63 0.83 -25.67 -15.31
C ALA A 63 1.39 -24.52 -14.45
N LYS A 64 2.73 -24.42 -14.29
CA LYS A 64 3.43 -23.33 -13.59
C LYS A 64 2.94 -21.94 -14.07
N ARG A 65 1.90 -21.41 -13.44
CA ARG A 65 1.41 -20.05 -13.66
C ARG A 65 2.00 -19.15 -12.60
N GLU A 66 2.50 -18.01 -13.05
CA GLU A 66 3.09 -17.00 -12.19
C GLU A 66 2.02 -16.51 -11.17
N LEU A 67 2.39 -16.39 -9.89
CA LEU A 67 1.53 -15.96 -8.78
C LEU A 67 1.18 -14.47 -8.86
N CYS A 68 2.04 -13.67 -9.50
CA CYS A 68 1.84 -12.25 -9.72
C CYS A 68 2.46 -11.82 -11.06
N TRP A 69 2.00 -10.68 -11.60
CA TRP A 69 2.43 -10.17 -12.90
C TRP A 69 3.94 -9.93 -13.02
N CYS A 70 4.62 -9.65 -11.91
CA CYS A 70 6.05 -9.36 -11.85
C CYS A 70 6.91 -10.51 -11.31
N GLU A 71 6.33 -11.70 -11.05
CA GLU A 71 7.04 -12.80 -10.39
C GLU A 71 8.33 -13.16 -11.11
N ARG A 72 8.32 -13.23 -12.44
CA ARG A 72 9.51 -13.58 -13.21
C ARG A 72 10.63 -12.56 -13.05
N SER A 73 10.29 -11.27 -13.00
CA SER A 73 11.28 -10.22 -12.78
C SER A 73 11.83 -10.31 -11.36
N PHE A 74 10.94 -10.42 -10.38
CA PHE A 74 11.31 -10.51 -8.97
C PHE A 74 12.17 -11.74 -8.66
N ARG A 75 11.82 -12.93 -9.19
CA ARG A 75 12.64 -14.15 -9.07
C ARG A 75 14.05 -13.97 -9.63
N ARG A 76 14.21 -13.22 -10.72
CA ARG A 76 15.55 -12.90 -11.27
C ARG A 76 16.33 -11.98 -10.34
N SER A 77 15.66 -11.02 -9.70
CA SER A 77 16.28 -10.17 -8.69
C SER A 77 16.75 -11.00 -7.50
N VAL A 78 15.90 -11.91 -7.00
CA VAL A 78 16.26 -12.82 -5.89
C VAL A 78 17.45 -13.71 -6.25
N ALA A 79 17.48 -14.26 -7.46
CA ALA A 79 18.58 -15.12 -7.91
C ALA A 79 19.94 -14.39 -8.00
N ARG A 80 19.95 -13.05 -7.93
CA ARG A 80 21.17 -12.23 -7.90
C ARG A 80 21.63 -11.88 -6.49
N ILE A 81 20.82 -12.14 -5.47
CA ILE A 81 21.20 -11.89 -4.08
C ILE A 81 22.41 -12.78 -3.74
N PRO A 82 23.50 -12.21 -3.17
CA PRO A 82 24.67 -12.98 -2.82
C PRO A 82 24.34 -14.10 -1.82
N ALA A 83 24.94 -15.27 -2.04
CA ALA A 83 24.81 -16.48 -1.23
C ALA A 83 24.90 -16.29 0.30
N GLY A 84 25.69 -15.31 0.75
CA GLY A 84 25.95 -15.05 2.17
C GLY A 84 24.82 -14.32 2.92
N TYR A 85 23.80 -13.80 2.22
CA TYR A 85 22.66 -13.12 2.85
C TYR A 85 21.67 -14.09 3.51
N PHE A 86 21.60 -15.31 3.01
CA PHE A 86 20.71 -16.33 3.55
C PHE A 86 21.40 -17.06 4.68
N ASN A 87 21.24 -16.57 5.90
CA ASN A 87 21.70 -17.27 7.09
C ASN A 87 20.73 -18.44 7.39
N PRO A 88 21.18 -19.70 7.46
CA PRO A 88 20.30 -20.83 7.77
C PRO A 88 19.58 -20.71 9.12
N ALA A 89 20.18 -19.99 10.08
CA ALA A 89 19.58 -19.73 11.39
C ALA A 89 18.57 -18.56 11.38
N ALA A 90 18.59 -17.74 10.33
CA ALA A 90 17.82 -16.51 10.20
C ALA A 90 17.42 -16.31 8.72
N PRO A 91 16.49 -17.13 8.20
CA PRO A 91 16.17 -17.12 6.78
C PRO A 91 15.42 -15.85 6.37
N ILE A 92 15.71 -15.37 5.15
CA ILE A 92 14.91 -14.35 4.48
C ILE A 92 13.67 -15.02 3.90
N GLN A 93 12.50 -14.60 4.34
CA GLN A 93 11.21 -15.05 3.80
C GLN A 93 10.75 -14.09 2.71
N PHE A 94 10.09 -14.61 1.67
CA PHE A 94 9.48 -13.81 0.62
C PHE A 94 7.98 -14.01 0.65
N GLN A 95 7.22 -12.92 0.72
CA GLN A 95 5.76 -12.93 0.70
C GLN A 95 5.23 -12.09 -0.45
N HIS A 96 4.15 -12.55 -1.07
CA HIS A 96 3.40 -11.79 -2.06
C HIS A 96 2.03 -11.43 -1.50
N TRP A 97 1.71 -10.14 -1.50
CA TRP A 97 0.48 -9.57 -0.96
C TRP A 97 -0.33 -8.96 -2.09
N ALA A 98 -1.32 -9.71 -2.58
CA ALA A 98 -2.27 -9.28 -3.60
C ALA A 98 -3.41 -8.45 -2.97
N ILE A 99 -3.42 -7.14 -3.20
CA ILE A 99 -4.38 -6.21 -2.57
C ILE A 99 -5.14 -5.37 -3.61
N GLY A 100 -5.15 -5.81 -4.87
CA GLY A 100 -5.89 -5.20 -5.96
C GLY A 100 -7.40 -5.29 -5.79
N LEU A 101 -8.10 -4.33 -6.39
CA LEU A 101 -9.56 -4.34 -6.43
C LEU A 101 -10.07 -5.34 -7.48
N PRO A 102 -11.05 -6.21 -7.13
CA PRO A 102 -11.56 -7.21 -8.06
C PRO A 102 -12.35 -6.59 -9.23
N PRO A 103 -12.46 -7.29 -10.38
CA PRO A 103 -13.15 -6.78 -11.57
C PRO A 103 -14.59 -6.32 -11.32
N ILE A 104 -15.28 -6.90 -10.34
CA ILE A 104 -16.66 -6.58 -10.01
C ILE A 104 -16.84 -5.14 -9.46
N VAL A 105 -15.79 -4.53 -8.93
CA VAL A 105 -15.78 -3.12 -8.46
C VAL A 105 -14.92 -2.18 -9.33
N THR A 106 -14.35 -2.70 -10.42
CA THR A 106 -13.60 -1.94 -11.42
C THR A 106 -14.26 -1.97 -12.81
N GLY A 107 -15.56 -2.30 -12.88
CA GLY A 107 -16.34 -2.27 -14.12
C GLY A 107 -16.15 -3.46 -15.07
N GLY A 108 -15.49 -4.53 -14.62
CA GLY A 108 -15.46 -5.83 -15.30
C GLY A 108 -14.52 -5.95 -16.51
N GLY A 109 -13.73 -4.93 -16.87
CA GLY A 109 -12.97 -4.97 -18.13
C GLY A 109 -11.79 -4.00 -18.31
N GLY A 110 -11.31 -3.34 -17.26
CA GLY A 110 -10.06 -2.58 -17.34
C GLY A 110 -8.91 -3.39 -16.73
N GLN A 111 -7.85 -3.68 -17.49
CA GLN A 111 -6.56 -3.96 -16.87
C GLN A 111 -6.12 -2.67 -16.19
N ASP A 112 -6.14 -2.67 -14.86
CA ASP A 112 -5.42 -1.66 -14.13
C ASP A 112 -3.94 -1.76 -14.51
N ILE A 113 -3.25 -0.61 -14.60
CA ILE A 113 -1.81 -0.63 -14.87
C ILE A 113 -1.16 -1.28 -13.66
N GLU A 114 -0.23 -2.19 -13.89
CA GLU A 114 0.36 -2.97 -12.81
C GLU A 114 1.19 -2.09 -11.87
N ARG A 115 1.11 -2.38 -10.57
CA ARG A 115 1.77 -1.63 -9.50
C ARG A 115 2.37 -2.58 -8.49
N ALA A 116 3.49 -2.15 -7.91
CA ALA A 116 4.19 -2.91 -6.87
C ALA A 116 4.76 -1.98 -5.80
N ILE A 117 4.87 -2.49 -4.57
CA ILE A 117 5.60 -1.90 -3.46
C ILE A 117 6.40 -3.03 -2.81
N SER A 118 7.67 -2.80 -2.54
CA SER A 118 8.54 -3.77 -1.87
C SER A 118 8.92 -3.23 -0.50
N ILE A 119 8.64 -3.99 0.54
CA ILE A 119 8.92 -3.63 1.94
C ILE A 119 9.70 -4.75 2.58
N VAL A 120 10.73 -4.41 3.34
CA VAL A 120 11.43 -5.39 4.18
C VAL A 120 11.05 -5.15 5.63
N THR A 121 10.67 -6.20 6.32
CA THR A 121 10.35 -6.19 7.75
C THR A 121 11.22 -7.17 8.51
N ASP A 122 11.23 -7.06 9.84
CA ASP A 122 11.66 -8.16 10.69
C ASP A 122 10.57 -9.26 10.81
N GLY A 123 10.84 -10.31 11.58
CA GLY A 123 9.88 -11.38 11.84
C GLY A 123 8.65 -10.98 12.66
N GLN A 124 8.62 -9.76 13.22
CA GLN A 124 7.46 -9.17 13.90
C GLN A 124 6.65 -8.24 12.98
N TYR A 125 6.97 -8.19 11.68
CA TYR A 125 6.38 -7.29 10.69
C TYR A 125 6.63 -5.79 10.93
N ARG A 126 7.67 -5.43 11.71
CA ARG A 126 8.07 -4.03 11.85
C ARG A 126 8.81 -3.58 10.61
N VAL A 127 8.42 -2.45 10.03
CA VAL A 127 9.02 -1.91 8.80
C VAL A 127 10.50 -1.56 9.01
N LEU A 128 11.38 -2.05 8.13
CA LEU A 128 12.82 -1.76 8.14
C LEU A 128 13.27 -0.98 6.89
N ALA A 129 12.72 -1.31 5.73
CA ALA A 129 13.03 -0.64 4.46
C ALA A 129 11.81 -0.60 3.53
N LEU A 130 11.77 0.40 2.65
CA LEU A 130 10.66 0.64 1.71
C LEU A 130 11.21 1.00 0.33
N SER A 131 10.66 0.39 -0.71
CA SER A 131 10.82 0.75 -2.10
C SER A 131 9.47 0.68 -2.82
N VAL A 132 9.25 1.53 -3.82
CA VAL A 132 8.04 1.50 -4.66
C VAL A 132 8.44 1.07 -6.06
N GLY A 133 7.75 0.07 -6.59
CA GLY A 133 8.12 -0.63 -7.82
C GLY A 133 8.69 -2.02 -7.53
N VAL A 134 9.07 -2.70 -8.60
CA VAL A 134 9.73 -4.03 -8.55
C VAL A 134 11.24 -3.79 -8.57
N PRO A 135 11.96 -4.08 -7.46
CA PRO A 135 13.40 -3.89 -7.43
C PRO A 135 14.10 -4.87 -8.36
N ASP A 136 15.15 -4.40 -9.04
CA ASP A 136 16.08 -5.28 -9.71
C ASP A 136 17.00 -6.00 -8.69
N GLY A 137 17.97 -6.79 -9.16
CA GLY A 137 18.83 -7.57 -8.26
C GLY A 137 19.72 -6.69 -7.37
N ASP A 138 20.23 -5.58 -7.89
CA ASP A 138 21.13 -4.69 -7.14
C ASP A 138 20.29 -3.87 -6.15
N ASP A 139 19.13 -3.39 -6.57
CA ASP A 139 18.20 -2.65 -5.72
C ASP A 139 17.62 -3.52 -4.60
N LEU A 140 17.28 -4.79 -4.89
CA LEU A 140 16.79 -5.71 -3.87
C LEU A 140 17.87 -6.03 -2.84
N THR A 141 19.12 -6.20 -3.28
CA THR A 141 20.26 -6.42 -2.39
C THR A 141 20.47 -5.22 -1.48
N ARG A 142 20.50 -4.00 -2.04
CA ARG A 142 20.59 -2.76 -1.24
C ARG A 142 19.42 -2.58 -0.27
N LEU A 143 18.21 -2.95 -0.70
CA LEU A 143 17.03 -2.86 0.15
C LEU A 143 17.14 -3.79 1.38
N ILE A 144 17.70 -4.99 1.19
CA ILE A 144 17.97 -5.96 2.28
C ILE A 144 19.10 -5.46 3.18
N GLU A 145 20.19 -4.94 2.61
CA GLU A 145 21.30 -4.31 3.36
C GLU A 145 20.82 -3.16 4.24
N ASP A 146 20.02 -2.27 3.67
CA ASP A 146 19.45 -1.14 4.39
C ASP A 146 18.53 -1.60 5.53
N ALA A 147 17.79 -2.69 5.33
CA ALA A 147 16.93 -3.27 6.34
C ALA A 147 17.73 -3.89 7.50
N GLU A 148 18.81 -4.61 7.19
CA GLU A 148 19.75 -5.15 8.19
C GLU A 148 20.36 -4.04 9.05
N ASP A 149 20.88 -2.99 8.41
CA ASP A 149 21.42 -1.82 9.11
C ASP A 149 20.36 -1.13 9.98
N THR A 150 19.14 -1.00 9.46
CA THR A 150 18.02 -0.39 10.20
C THR A 150 17.63 -1.24 11.41
N ARG A 151 17.64 -2.57 11.27
CA ARG A 151 17.39 -3.50 12.37
C ARG A 151 18.46 -3.39 13.45
N LEU A 152 19.74 -3.27 13.07
CA LEU A 152 20.82 -3.04 14.02
C LEU A 152 20.65 -1.71 14.77
N LEU A 153 20.25 -0.64 14.07
CA LEU A 153 19.93 0.65 14.69
C LEU A 153 18.76 0.53 15.67
N MET A 154 17.68 -0.15 15.28
CA MET A 154 16.52 -0.38 16.16
C MET A 154 16.90 -1.16 17.44
N ARG A 155 17.77 -2.17 17.32
CA ARG A 155 18.27 -2.92 18.50
C ARG A 155 19.15 -2.05 19.39
N ARG A 156 20.02 -1.24 18.79
CA ARG A 156 20.96 -0.37 19.51
C ARG A 156 20.25 0.76 20.26
N TYR A 157 19.23 1.35 19.65
CA TYR A 157 18.51 2.52 20.17
C TYR A 157 17.09 2.16 20.62
N SER A 158 16.90 0.96 21.18
CA SER A 158 15.58 0.47 21.63
C SER A 158 14.91 1.36 22.68
N THR A 159 15.68 2.15 23.42
CA THR A 159 15.18 3.11 24.43
C THR A 159 15.26 4.57 23.99
N GLU A 160 16.00 4.88 22.91
CA GLU A 160 16.39 6.24 22.51
C GLU A 160 15.91 6.55 21.09
N ARG A 161 14.59 6.60 20.92
CA ARG A 161 13.94 6.74 19.61
C ARG A 161 14.40 7.95 18.81
N ASN A 162 14.53 9.11 19.46
CA ASN A 162 14.91 10.35 18.78
C ASN A 162 16.32 10.23 18.17
N GLU A 163 17.23 9.55 18.87
CA GLU A 163 18.57 9.28 18.36
C GLU A 163 18.52 8.30 17.18
N MET A 164 17.70 7.23 17.27
CA MET A 164 17.48 6.31 16.14
C MET A 164 16.98 7.06 14.90
N THR A 165 15.95 7.89 15.04
CA THR A 165 15.37 8.68 13.94
C THR A 165 16.39 9.65 13.36
N GLN A 166 17.21 10.29 14.20
CA GLN A 166 18.28 11.18 13.74
C GLN A 166 19.37 10.42 12.97
N GLN A 167 19.82 9.26 13.45
CA GLN A 167 20.81 8.43 12.75
C GLN A 167 20.28 7.95 11.38
N LEU A 168 19.00 7.56 11.33
CA LEU A 168 18.35 7.20 10.07
C LEU A 168 18.24 8.41 9.13
N ALA A 169 17.87 9.58 9.65
CA ALA A 169 17.82 10.82 8.88
C ALA A 169 19.18 11.22 8.32
N ASP A 170 20.24 11.16 9.13
CA ASP A 170 21.62 11.47 8.73
C ASP A 170 22.06 10.56 7.58
N ARG A 171 21.78 9.24 7.68
CA ARG A 171 22.03 8.27 6.61
C ARG A 171 21.24 8.61 5.35
N THR A 172 19.96 8.92 5.50
CA THR A 172 19.06 9.27 4.39
C THR A 172 19.52 10.54 3.67
N ARG A 173 20.00 11.57 4.38
CA ARG A 173 20.47 12.82 3.76
C ARG A 173 21.55 12.57 2.71
N GLY A 174 22.50 11.67 2.98
CA GLY A 174 23.58 11.34 2.05
C GLY A 174 23.13 10.75 0.71
N ARG A 175 21.88 10.29 0.62
CA ARG A 175 21.31 9.62 -0.57
C ARG A 175 20.30 10.48 -1.32
N LEU A 176 19.88 11.60 -0.72
CA LEU A 176 18.87 12.50 -1.27
C LEU A 176 19.50 13.67 -2.02
N THR A 177 18.82 14.17 -3.05
CA THR A 177 19.19 15.45 -3.65
C THR A 177 18.84 16.60 -2.70
N ARG A 178 19.44 17.78 -2.92
CA ARG A 178 19.22 18.97 -2.07
C ARG A 178 17.74 19.29 -1.82
N MET A 179 16.88 19.12 -2.84
CA MET A 179 15.44 19.39 -2.70
C MET A 179 14.79 18.44 -1.69
N TRP A 180 15.06 17.14 -1.81
CA TRP A 180 14.52 16.13 -0.91
C TRP A 180 15.14 16.19 0.50
N GLN A 181 16.39 16.63 0.62
CA GLN A 181 17.02 16.90 1.93
C GLN A 181 16.27 18.01 2.69
N ILE A 182 15.90 19.10 2.02
CA ILE A 182 15.13 20.20 2.64
C ILE A 182 13.79 19.68 3.16
N GLU A 183 13.07 18.90 2.35
CA GLU A 183 11.79 18.31 2.76
C GLU A 183 11.94 17.36 3.95
N LEU A 184 12.97 16.52 3.96
CA LEU A 184 13.28 15.65 5.09
C LEU A 184 13.50 16.48 6.37
N ASP A 185 14.33 17.52 6.30
CA ASP A 185 14.67 18.37 7.45
C ASP A 185 13.46 19.14 7.99
N GLU A 186 12.61 19.67 7.10
CA GLU A 186 11.34 20.30 7.50
C GLU A 186 10.41 19.32 8.22
N ARG A 187 10.31 18.07 7.75
CA ARG A 187 9.49 17.05 8.41
C ARG A 187 10.06 16.64 9.77
N LEU A 188 11.38 16.49 9.88
CA LEU A 188 12.05 16.17 11.15
C LEU A 188 11.87 17.29 12.18
N ALA A 189 12.00 18.55 11.75
CA ALA A 189 11.74 19.70 12.62
C ALA A 189 10.30 19.71 13.15
N ALA A 190 9.32 19.41 12.30
CA ALA A 190 7.92 19.32 12.70
C ALA A 190 7.61 18.15 13.67
N LEU A 191 8.47 17.12 13.72
CA LEU A 191 8.34 15.97 14.61
C LEU A 191 8.99 16.18 15.98
N GLY A 192 10.07 16.96 16.03
CA GLY A 192 10.87 17.24 17.24
C GLY A 192 10.11 17.95 18.37
N GLU A 193 8.88 18.37 18.15
CA GLU A 193 8.02 18.99 19.18
C GLU A 193 7.18 17.98 19.99
N THR A 194 7.23 16.68 19.65
CA THR A 194 6.48 15.65 20.40
C THR A 194 7.38 14.88 21.35
N ASP A 195 7.47 15.39 22.58
CA ASP A 195 8.06 14.72 23.74
C ASP A 195 7.27 13.43 24.05
N VAL A 196 7.96 12.29 24.12
CA VAL A 196 7.34 11.00 24.47
C VAL A 196 8.15 10.40 25.61
N ASP A 197 7.48 10.14 26.73
CA ASP A 197 8.05 9.48 27.90
C ASP A 197 8.74 8.16 27.50
N PRO A 198 9.87 7.81 28.15
CA PRO A 198 10.58 6.57 27.86
C PRO A 198 9.70 5.35 28.23
N VAL A 199 9.23 4.63 27.22
CA VAL A 199 8.54 3.34 27.36
C VAL A 199 9.58 2.22 27.34
N THR A 200 9.51 1.27 28.27
CA THR A 200 10.54 0.22 28.44
C THR A 200 10.27 -1.08 27.65
N ASP A 201 9.07 -1.24 27.09
CA ASP A 201 8.65 -2.46 26.35
C ASP A 201 8.55 -2.21 24.84
N LEU A 202 9.28 -3.01 24.04
CA LEU A 202 9.33 -2.94 22.58
C LEU A 202 7.97 -3.18 21.91
N LEU A 203 7.12 -4.03 22.49
CA LEU A 203 5.79 -4.31 21.92
C LEU A 203 4.87 -3.10 22.11
N VAL A 204 4.82 -2.56 23.33
CA VAL A 204 4.06 -1.34 23.65
C VAL A 204 4.56 -0.15 22.83
N GLN A 205 5.89 -0.02 22.66
CA GLN A 205 6.47 0.98 21.78
C GLN A 205 6.02 0.83 20.32
N THR A 206 5.91 -0.41 19.82
CA THR A 206 5.49 -0.68 18.43
C THR A 206 4.04 -0.29 18.21
N GLU A 207 3.13 -0.60 19.15
CA GLU A 207 1.72 -0.23 19.05
C GLU A 207 1.50 1.29 19.12
N LEU A 208 2.14 1.95 20.09
CA LEU A 208 2.10 3.41 20.23
C LEU A 208 2.70 4.11 19.01
N LEU A 209 3.82 3.58 18.51
CA LEU A 209 4.42 4.06 17.28
C LEU A 209 3.45 3.91 16.12
N THR A 210 2.92 2.71 15.90
CA THR A 210 2.06 2.44 14.76
C THR A 210 0.87 3.38 14.75
N SER A 211 0.26 3.61 15.92
CA SER A 211 -0.81 4.60 16.09
C SER A 211 -0.38 6.03 15.72
N LYS A 212 0.82 6.46 16.14
CA LYS A 212 1.38 7.77 15.77
C LYS A 212 1.65 7.87 14.26
N VAL A 213 2.22 6.83 13.66
CA VAL A 213 2.49 6.76 12.21
C VAL A 213 1.18 6.86 11.44
N THR A 214 0.15 6.09 11.79
CA THR A 214 -1.15 6.14 11.11
C THR A 214 -1.72 7.56 11.07
N LEU A 215 -1.60 8.32 12.17
CA LEU A 215 -2.07 9.71 12.24
C LEU A 215 -1.23 10.68 11.39
N GLN A 216 0.08 10.44 11.27
CA GLN A 216 1.03 11.36 10.62
C GLN A 216 1.35 11.01 9.16
N LEU A 217 1.11 9.78 8.74
CA LEU A 217 1.49 9.24 7.44
C LEU A 217 0.85 10.04 6.30
N VAL A 218 -0.46 10.28 6.38
CA VAL A 218 -1.21 11.06 5.40
C VAL A 218 -0.65 12.49 5.24
N PRO A 219 -0.52 13.32 6.30
CA PRO A 219 0.07 14.65 6.17
C PRO A 219 1.48 14.66 5.55
N ILE A 220 2.35 13.75 5.97
CA ILE A 220 3.72 13.66 5.45
C ILE A 220 3.67 13.30 3.96
N ALA A 221 2.95 12.23 3.62
CA ALA A 221 2.86 11.74 2.25
C ALA A 221 2.23 12.74 1.29
N SER A 222 1.18 13.47 1.70
CA SER A 222 0.57 14.52 0.87
C SER A 222 1.58 15.61 0.49
N GLN A 223 2.44 16.02 1.43
CA GLN A 223 3.46 17.02 1.13
C GLN A 223 4.52 16.47 0.18
N LEU A 224 5.06 15.29 0.50
CA LEU A 224 6.05 14.62 -0.35
C LEU A 224 5.52 14.33 -1.76
N GLN A 225 4.21 14.07 -1.90
CA GLN A 225 3.56 13.86 -3.19
C GLN A 225 3.65 15.10 -4.09
N GLY A 226 3.47 16.30 -3.53
CA GLY A 226 3.57 17.55 -4.31
C GLY A 226 4.98 17.77 -4.86
N VAL A 227 6.00 17.45 -4.07
CA VAL A 227 7.42 17.51 -4.48
C VAL A 227 7.72 16.43 -5.52
N TYR A 228 7.26 15.22 -5.26
CA TYR A 228 7.41 14.08 -6.17
C TYR A 228 6.84 14.38 -7.55
N LEU A 229 5.62 14.89 -7.64
CA LEU A 229 4.98 15.22 -8.91
C LEU A 229 5.81 16.24 -9.70
N LYS A 230 6.33 17.29 -9.05
CA LYS A 230 7.22 18.26 -9.72
C LYS A 230 8.54 17.63 -10.17
N ASP A 231 9.13 16.78 -9.33
CA ASP A 231 10.37 16.07 -9.66
C ASP A 231 10.20 15.16 -10.89
N VAL A 232 9.14 14.36 -10.96
CA VAL A 232 8.88 13.49 -12.13
C VAL A 232 8.51 14.29 -13.39
N GLN A 233 7.83 15.44 -13.25
CA GLN A 233 7.60 16.35 -14.37
C GLN A 233 8.92 16.86 -14.95
N MET A 234 9.89 17.21 -14.10
CA MET A 234 11.22 17.67 -14.56
C MET A 234 12.08 16.53 -15.11
N ARG A 235 12.09 15.35 -14.48
CA ARG A 235 12.92 14.21 -14.91
C ARG A 235 12.40 13.52 -16.17
N PHE A 236 11.08 13.39 -16.30
CA PHE A 236 10.45 12.60 -17.36
C PHE A 236 9.59 13.41 -18.33
N GLY A 237 9.47 14.73 -18.14
CA GLY A 237 8.76 15.61 -19.07
C GLY A 237 7.24 15.41 -19.09
N LEU A 238 6.63 15.06 -17.95
CA LEU A 238 5.19 14.84 -17.83
C LEU A 238 4.47 16.19 -17.80
N THR A 239 3.53 16.45 -18.71
CA THR A 239 2.82 17.75 -18.80
C THR A 239 1.30 17.61 -18.89
N ASP A 240 0.79 16.50 -19.43
CA ASP A 240 -0.62 16.31 -19.76
C ASP A 240 -1.31 15.29 -18.84
N ALA A 241 -2.65 15.30 -18.80
CA ALA A 241 -3.42 14.33 -18.02
C ALA A 241 -3.18 12.87 -18.46
N SER A 242 -2.82 12.63 -19.73
CA SER A 242 -2.42 11.31 -20.23
C SER A 242 -1.10 10.81 -19.62
N ASP A 243 -0.25 11.72 -19.14
CA ASP A 243 1.04 11.37 -18.55
C ASP A 243 0.90 10.75 -17.17
N LEU A 244 -0.26 10.85 -16.52
CA LEU A 244 -0.54 10.10 -15.30
C LEU A 244 -0.45 8.59 -15.55
N LYS A 245 -0.94 8.10 -16.69
CA LYS A 245 -0.80 6.67 -17.04
C LYS A 245 0.66 6.27 -17.27
N ARG A 246 1.43 7.15 -17.92
CA ARG A 246 2.87 6.94 -18.11
C ARG A 246 3.62 6.91 -16.78
N LEU A 247 3.26 7.79 -15.84
CA LEU A 247 3.83 7.81 -14.52
C LEU A 247 3.63 6.47 -13.80
N VAL A 248 2.44 5.87 -13.88
CA VAL A 248 2.20 4.55 -13.26
C VAL A 248 3.11 3.47 -13.84
N ILE A 249 3.36 3.49 -15.16
CA ILE A 249 4.29 2.55 -15.80
C ILE A 249 5.72 2.82 -15.31
N LEU A 250 6.14 4.08 -15.20
CA LEU A 250 7.45 4.42 -14.66
C LEU A 250 7.60 3.98 -13.20
N GLU A 251 6.53 4.10 -12.39
CA GLU A 251 6.48 3.65 -10.99
C GLU A 251 6.59 2.13 -10.82
N GLN A 252 6.55 1.33 -11.90
CA GLN A 252 6.92 -0.08 -11.86
C GLN A 252 8.42 -0.27 -11.59
N HIS A 253 9.26 0.72 -11.87
CA HIS A 253 10.69 0.73 -11.57
C HIS A 253 10.98 1.39 -10.21
N SER A 254 11.78 0.72 -9.38
CA SER A 254 12.24 1.15 -8.03
C SER A 254 12.76 2.59 -7.98
N ASP A 255 13.62 2.96 -8.93
CA ASP A 255 14.23 4.30 -8.99
C ASP A 255 13.25 5.47 -9.16
N THR A 256 12.05 5.23 -9.71
CA THR A 256 11.13 6.32 -10.05
C THR A 256 10.70 7.09 -8.80
N ARG A 257 10.37 6.36 -7.73
CA ARG A 257 9.89 6.92 -6.45
C ARG A 257 10.92 6.79 -5.32
N ALA A 258 12.16 6.44 -5.64
CA ALA A 258 13.22 6.17 -4.65
C ALA A 258 13.37 7.32 -3.65
N ALA A 259 13.56 8.55 -4.12
CA ALA A 259 13.73 9.71 -3.22
C ALA A 259 12.55 9.94 -2.28
N TRP A 260 11.31 9.72 -2.75
CA TRP A 260 10.11 9.81 -1.93
C TRP A 260 10.08 8.70 -0.86
N ALA A 261 10.40 7.45 -1.24
CA ALA A 261 10.44 6.32 -0.32
C ALA A 261 11.55 6.48 0.73
N THR A 262 12.75 6.90 0.31
CA THR A 262 13.88 7.17 1.22
C THR A 262 13.58 8.32 2.17
N THR A 263 12.87 9.36 1.72
CA THR A 263 12.44 10.48 2.59
C THR A 263 11.36 10.06 3.57
N LEU A 264 10.44 9.18 3.18
CA LEU A 264 9.37 8.68 4.05
C LEU A 264 9.87 7.72 5.14
N LEU A 265 10.91 6.94 4.83
CA LEU A 265 11.38 5.82 5.64
C LEU A 265 11.58 6.16 7.15
N PRO A 266 12.27 7.26 7.54
CA PRO A 266 12.49 7.58 8.96
C PRO A 266 11.22 7.73 9.80
N PHE A 267 10.07 7.96 9.15
CA PHE A 267 8.78 8.18 9.80
C PHE A 267 7.94 6.92 9.96
N ILE A 268 8.25 5.86 9.21
CA ILE A 268 7.50 4.60 9.23
C ILE A 268 8.30 3.43 9.80
N VAL A 269 9.63 3.56 9.92
CA VAL A 269 10.50 2.51 10.48
C VAL A 269 10.05 2.11 11.88
N GLY A 270 10.01 0.80 12.10
CA GLY A 270 9.62 0.17 13.35
C GLY A 270 8.11 0.01 13.52
N ALA A 271 7.28 0.62 12.67
CA ALA A 271 5.83 0.48 12.76
C ALA A 271 5.36 -0.85 12.17
N ASP A 272 4.23 -1.36 12.65
CA ASP A 272 3.68 -2.65 12.23
C ASP A 272 3.07 -2.56 10.82
N LEU A 273 3.72 -3.22 9.85
CA LEU A 273 3.28 -3.25 8.46
C LEU A 273 1.87 -3.83 8.34
N ARG A 274 1.48 -4.77 9.20
CA ARG A 274 0.16 -5.43 9.14
C ARG A 274 -0.98 -4.43 9.33
N LEU A 275 -0.71 -3.31 10.01
CA LEU A 275 -1.67 -2.23 10.23
C LEU A 275 -1.51 -1.06 9.25
N LEU A 276 -0.37 -0.96 8.55
CA LEU A 276 -0.03 0.18 7.69
C LEU A 276 -0.06 -0.11 6.18
N TYR A 277 -0.04 -1.37 5.76
CA TYR A 277 0.15 -1.70 4.34
C TYR A 277 -0.95 -1.15 3.44
N THR A 278 -2.21 -1.13 3.91
CA THR A 278 -3.32 -0.53 3.19
C THR A 278 -3.07 0.96 2.99
N ASP A 279 -2.68 1.65 4.05
CA ASP A 279 -2.49 3.10 4.04
C ASP A 279 -1.35 3.49 3.10
N ILE A 280 -0.23 2.77 3.18
CA ILE A 280 0.92 2.96 2.30
C ILE A 280 0.52 2.72 0.84
N ALA A 281 -0.18 1.62 0.55
CA ALA A 281 -0.61 1.29 -0.81
C ALA A 281 -1.59 2.33 -1.38
N GLU A 282 -2.60 2.73 -0.60
CA GLU A 282 -3.56 3.75 -1.03
C GLU A 282 -2.91 5.11 -1.29
N ILE A 283 -1.92 5.48 -0.47
CA ILE A 283 -1.14 6.71 -0.64
C ILE A 283 -0.29 6.65 -1.91
N VAL A 284 0.38 5.53 -2.14
CA VAL A 284 1.29 5.39 -3.28
C VAL A 284 0.50 5.31 -4.59
N TRP A 285 -0.59 4.53 -4.61
CA TRP A 285 -1.37 4.26 -5.82
C TRP A 285 -2.51 5.26 -6.06
N HIS A 286 -2.84 6.09 -5.07
CA HIS A 286 -3.96 7.04 -5.08
C HIS A 286 -5.32 6.37 -5.31
N ARG A 287 -5.46 5.12 -4.84
CA ARG A 287 -6.61 4.24 -5.09
C ARG A 287 -6.92 3.39 -3.88
N SER A 288 -8.14 2.88 -3.81
CA SER A 288 -8.50 1.97 -2.73
C SER A 288 -7.91 0.60 -3.00
N VAL A 289 -7.67 -0.14 -1.93
CA VAL A 289 -7.12 -1.49 -1.98
C VAL A 289 -8.03 -2.47 -1.26
N MET A 290 -7.88 -3.75 -1.58
CA MET A 290 -8.56 -4.83 -0.88
C MET A 290 -7.69 -5.30 0.30
N PRO A 291 -8.18 -5.27 1.54
CA PRO A 291 -7.42 -5.80 2.66
C PRO A 291 -7.26 -7.32 2.52
N ILE A 292 -6.12 -7.83 2.97
CA ILE A 292 -5.85 -9.26 3.06
C ILE A 292 -6.75 -9.83 4.17
N GLU A 293 -7.56 -10.84 3.85
CA GLU A 293 -8.40 -11.52 4.84
C GLU A 293 -7.52 -12.18 5.93
N ARG A 294 -7.77 -11.84 7.21
CA ARG A 294 -7.11 -12.49 8.34
C ARG A 294 -8.01 -13.60 8.85
N SER A 295 -7.54 -14.85 8.75
CA SER A 295 -8.26 -16.06 9.17
C SER A 295 -8.83 -16.01 10.61
N ASP A 296 -8.22 -15.23 11.50
CA ASP A 296 -8.47 -15.38 12.95
C ASP A 296 -9.19 -14.20 13.63
N GLN A 297 -9.51 -13.09 12.95
CA GLN A 297 -10.05 -11.87 13.60
C GLN A 297 -11.47 -11.44 13.19
N ASP A 298 -12.01 -11.87 12.05
CA ASP A 298 -13.29 -11.32 11.55
C ASP A 298 -14.56 -12.14 11.87
N ALA A 299 -14.43 -13.24 12.63
CA ALA A 299 -15.57 -14.10 12.98
C ALA A 299 -16.44 -13.58 14.14
N THR A 300 -16.07 -12.46 14.78
CA THR A 300 -16.81 -11.92 15.93
C THR A 300 -17.69 -10.72 15.55
N SER A 301 -18.96 -11.03 15.25
CA SER A 301 -20.13 -10.15 15.42
C SER A 301 -20.22 -8.87 14.56
N ALA A 302 -19.69 -8.86 13.33
CA ALA A 302 -20.10 -7.85 12.35
C ALA A 302 -21.39 -8.32 11.62
N THR A 303 -22.48 -7.55 11.71
CA THR A 303 -23.63 -7.75 10.82
C THR A 303 -23.16 -7.60 9.39
N THR A 304 -23.22 -8.68 8.61
CA THR A 304 -22.69 -8.67 7.23
C THR A 304 -23.42 -7.61 6.42
N LEU A 305 -22.79 -7.10 5.35
CA LEU A 305 -23.45 -6.14 4.47
C LEU A 305 -24.76 -6.71 3.91
N ALA A 306 -24.78 -8.02 3.62
CA ALA A 306 -25.98 -8.74 3.20
C ALA A 306 -27.10 -8.68 4.24
N ASP A 307 -26.80 -8.99 5.51
CA ASP A 307 -27.80 -8.94 6.60
C ASP A 307 -28.38 -7.53 6.77
N TRP A 308 -27.54 -6.50 6.65
CA TRP A 308 -27.98 -5.12 6.76
C TRP A 308 -28.91 -4.71 5.61
N VAL A 309 -28.66 -5.19 4.39
CA VAL A 309 -29.54 -4.96 3.23
C VAL A 309 -30.85 -5.70 3.41
N LEU A 310 -30.81 -6.98 3.83
CA LEU A 310 -32.02 -7.79 4.06
C LEU A 310 -32.95 -7.15 5.09
N GLN A 311 -32.43 -6.51 6.13
CA GLN A 311 -33.21 -5.81 7.15
C GLN A 311 -34.01 -4.61 6.62
N ARG A 312 -33.70 -4.09 5.42
CA ARG A 312 -34.44 -2.96 4.82
C ARG A 312 -35.69 -3.40 4.06
N GLY A 313 -35.89 -4.70 3.87
CA GLY A 313 -37.01 -5.19 3.07
C GLY A 313 -36.84 -4.88 1.58
N ASP A 314 -37.69 -5.51 0.77
CA ASP A 314 -37.50 -5.58 -0.67
C ASP A 314 -37.85 -4.28 -1.42
N ASN A 315 -38.49 -3.31 -0.78
CA ASN A 315 -39.03 -2.11 -1.44
C ASN A 315 -38.49 -0.80 -0.87
N ASP A 316 -37.66 -0.84 0.19
CA ASP A 316 -37.15 0.39 0.79
C ASP A 316 -35.89 0.86 0.07
N SER A 317 -35.83 2.17 -0.16
CA SER A 317 -34.63 2.79 -0.71
C SER A 317 -33.54 2.92 0.37
N PHE A 318 -32.29 2.74 -0.03
CA PHE A 318 -31.14 2.94 0.82
C PHE A 318 -29.94 3.42 0.01
N ALA A 319 -28.89 3.87 0.69
CA ALA A 319 -27.66 4.29 0.05
C ALA A 319 -26.43 3.67 0.70
N PHE A 320 -25.42 3.40 -0.11
CA PHE A 320 -24.07 3.19 0.36
C PHE A 320 -23.23 4.44 0.14
N ARG A 321 -22.47 4.84 1.16
CA ARG A 321 -21.37 5.80 1.04
C ARG A 321 -20.09 5.01 0.84
N ILE A 322 -19.46 5.17 -0.31
CA ILE A 322 -18.23 4.45 -0.62
C ILE A 322 -17.08 5.13 0.12
N SER A 323 -16.31 4.37 0.91
CA SER A 323 -15.10 4.87 1.57
C SER A 323 -14.09 5.33 0.52
N THR A 324 -13.53 6.52 0.71
CA THR A 324 -12.52 7.10 -0.18
C THR A 324 -11.10 6.79 0.30
N PRO A 325 -10.14 6.58 -0.62
CA PRO A 325 -8.72 6.43 -0.29
C PRO A 325 -8.21 7.58 0.58
N LEU A 326 -7.24 7.29 1.44
CA LEU A 326 -6.73 8.24 2.43
C LEU A 326 -6.31 9.60 1.83
N MET A 327 -5.58 9.61 0.71
CA MET A 327 -5.14 10.86 0.08
C MET A 327 -6.29 11.74 -0.41
N SER A 328 -7.44 11.15 -0.74
CA SER A 328 -8.60 11.90 -1.22
C SER A 328 -9.45 12.48 -0.09
N GLN A 329 -9.26 12.04 1.16
CA GLN A 329 -10.02 12.56 2.30
C GLN A 329 -9.63 14.00 2.66
N ARG A 330 -8.42 14.44 2.30
CA ARG A 330 -7.89 15.79 2.61
C ARG A 330 -8.21 16.86 1.57
N ASP A 331 -8.68 16.49 0.38
CA ASP A 331 -8.96 17.45 -0.67
C ASP A 331 -10.46 17.57 -0.97
N PRO A 332 -11.21 18.37 -0.20
CA PRO A 332 -12.61 18.65 -0.51
C PRO A 332 -12.78 19.42 -1.83
N SER A 333 -11.69 19.93 -2.44
CA SER A 333 -11.73 20.62 -3.73
C SER A 333 -11.86 19.67 -4.93
N GLN A 334 -11.81 18.34 -4.73
CA GLN A 334 -12.18 17.34 -5.74
C GLN A 334 -13.67 17.39 -6.12
N ARG A 335 -14.49 18.15 -5.39
CA ARG A 335 -15.85 18.47 -5.81
C ARG A 335 -15.76 19.40 -7.02
N PHE A 336 -16.11 18.89 -8.19
CA PHE A 336 -16.24 19.74 -9.37
C PHE A 336 -17.17 20.91 -9.06
N GLU A 337 -16.75 22.11 -9.47
CA GLU A 337 -17.53 23.32 -9.26
C GLU A 337 -18.92 23.12 -9.86
N VAL A 338 -19.91 23.14 -8.99
CA VAL A 338 -21.31 23.12 -9.41
C VAL A 338 -21.51 24.38 -10.24
N ALA A 339 -21.75 24.21 -11.55
CA ALA A 339 -21.98 25.31 -12.47
C ALA A 339 -22.97 26.32 -11.87
N ASP A 340 -22.73 27.62 -12.06
CA ASP A 340 -23.50 28.70 -11.44
C ASP A 340 -25.01 28.56 -11.64
N VAL A 341 -25.45 27.92 -12.73
CA VAL A 341 -26.87 27.61 -13.02
C VAL A 341 -27.49 26.66 -11.99
N ALA A 342 -26.75 25.66 -11.50
CA ALA A 342 -27.20 24.74 -10.47
C ALA A 342 -27.14 25.39 -9.07
N ARG A 343 -26.16 26.27 -8.81
CA ARG A 343 -26.14 27.13 -7.60
C ARG A 343 -27.34 28.09 -7.56
N ARG A 344 -27.73 28.68 -8.69
CA ARG A 344 -28.92 29.56 -8.81
C ARG A 344 -30.25 28.87 -8.51
N ARG A 345 -30.31 27.53 -8.59
CA ARG A 345 -31.47 26.72 -8.17
C ARG A 345 -31.36 26.19 -6.73
N GLY A 346 -30.30 26.54 -6.00
CA GLY A 346 -30.07 26.09 -4.63
C GLY A 346 -29.85 24.58 -4.50
N LEU A 347 -29.26 23.92 -5.51
CA LEU A 347 -29.00 22.48 -5.47
C LEU A 347 -27.50 22.23 -5.66
N GLY A 348 -26.79 22.14 -4.55
CA GLY A 348 -25.37 21.83 -4.46
C GLY A 348 -25.09 20.43 -3.91
N TRP A 349 -23.80 20.16 -3.68
CA TRP A 349 -23.34 18.92 -3.06
C TRP A 349 -23.86 18.74 -1.63
N GLN A 350 -24.08 19.83 -0.90
CA GLN A 350 -24.65 19.78 0.44
C GLN A 350 -26.10 19.30 0.42
N ASP A 351 -26.93 19.81 -0.50
CA ASP A 351 -28.34 19.38 -0.64
C ASP A 351 -28.46 17.90 -1.03
N LEU A 352 -27.49 17.38 -1.77
CA LEU A 352 -27.40 15.96 -2.09
C LEU A 352 -27.03 15.14 -0.85
N ASP A 353 -26.03 15.58 -0.09
CA ASP A 353 -25.65 14.92 1.16
C ASP A 353 -26.86 14.87 2.11
N ASP A 354 -27.61 15.97 2.24
CA ASP A 354 -28.82 16.05 3.06
C ASP A 354 -29.93 15.13 2.54
N ALA A 355 -30.17 15.09 1.22
CA ALA A 355 -31.18 14.21 0.63
C ALA A 355 -30.85 12.72 0.80
N ILE A 356 -29.58 12.34 0.72
CA ILE A 356 -29.14 10.96 0.96
C ILE A 356 -29.24 10.61 2.44
N ASN A 357 -28.80 11.51 3.32
CA ASN A 357 -28.83 11.30 4.78
C ASN A 357 -30.26 11.25 5.35
N ALA A 358 -31.28 11.69 4.60
CA ALA A 358 -32.69 11.53 4.97
C ALA A 358 -33.15 10.06 4.96
N GLY A 359 -32.45 9.16 4.25
CA GLY A 359 -32.74 7.74 4.20
C GLY A 359 -31.70 6.87 4.92
N PRO A 360 -31.91 5.55 4.98
CA PRO A 360 -30.92 4.61 5.51
C PRO A 360 -29.63 4.66 4.68
N ILE A 361 -28.52 5.00 5.32
CA ILE A 361 -27.20 5.03 4.70
C ILE A 361 -26.21 4.20 5.51
N ARG A 362 -25.36 3.42 4.82
CA ARG A 362 -24.23 2.71 5.41
C ARG A 362 -22.95 3.10 4.69
N GLN A 363 -21.88 3.36 5.45
CA GLN A 363 -20.55 3.48 4.87
C GLN A 363 -20.02 2.08 4.54
N VAL A 364 -19.47 1.92 3.34
CA VAL A 364 -19.05 0.62 2.80
C VAL A 364 -17.69 0.80 2.12
N THR A 365 -16.76 -0.10 2.42
CA THR A 365 -15.47 -0.19 1.72
C THR A 365 -15.63 -0.88 0.36
N PRO A 366 -14.75 -0.60 -0.63
CA PRO A 366 -14.76 -1.35 -1.89
C PRO A 366 -14.67 -2.87 -1.72
N GLY A 367 -13.94 -3.36 -0.71
CA GLY A 367 -13.85 -4.77 -0.37
C GLY A 367 -15.18 -5.36 0.11
N GLU A 368 -15.85 -4.72 1.08
CA GLU A 368 -17.19 -5.15 1.54
C GLU A 368 -18.21 -5.15 0.40
N LEU A 369 -18.16 -4.14 -0.49
CA LEU A 369 -19.03 -4.07 -1.66
C LEU A 369 -18.74 -5.21 -2.64
N ALA A 370 -17.46 -5.49 -2.91
CA ALA A 370 -17.05 -6.58 -3.80
C ALA A 370 -17.50 -7.94 -3.28
N ALA A 371 -17.34 -8.19 -1.97
CA ALA A 371 -17.80 -9.41 -1.32
C ALA A 371 -19.32 -9.57 -1.45
N TRP A 372 -20.08 -8.49 -1.16
CA TRP A 372 -21.54 -8.50 -1.29
C TRP A 372 -22.01 -8.72 -2.72
N LEU A 373 -21.47 -7.97 -3.70
CA LEU A 373 -21.83 -8.13 -5.10
C LEU A 373 -21.51 -9.54 -5.62
N SER A 374 -20.41 -10.14 -5.16
CA SER A 374 -20.03 -11.51 -5.53
C SER A 374 -21.01 -12.54 -4.98
N GLN A 375 -21.42 -12.39 -3.71
CA GLN A 375 -22.41 -13.26 -3.06
C GLN A 375 -23.79 -13.16 -3.71
N THR A 376 -24.21 -11.95 -4.13
CA THR A 376 -25.53 -11.72 -4.73
C THR A 376 -25.55 -11.81 -6.26
N GLN A 377 -24.43 -12.20 -6.90
CA GLN A 377 -24.27 -12.18 -8.36
C GLN A 377 -24.65 -10.83 -9.00
N GLY A 378 -24.28 -9.74 -8.32
CA GLY A 378 -24.53 -8.38 -8.77
C GLY A 378 -23.78 -8.02 -10.05
N LYS A 379 -24.26 -7.01 -10.77
CA LYS A 379 -23.57 -6.49 -11.96
C LYS A 379 -22.26 -5.80 -11.55
N PRO A 380 -21.17 -5.93 -12.34
CA PRO A 380 -19.96 -5.15 -12.12
C PRO A 380 -20.24 -3.65 -12.11
N LEU A 381 -19.62 -2.94 -11.18
CA LEU A 381 -19.68 -1.49 -11.03
C LEU A 381 -18.28 -0.93 -11.13
N ASP A 382 -18.08 0.16 -11.87
CA ASP A 382 -16.79 0.86 -11.87
C ASP A 382 -16.81 1.94 -10.80
N LEU A 383 -16.08 1.75 -9.70
CA LEU A 383 -16.00 2.73 -8.63
C LEU A 383 -15.12 3.94 -8.97
N GLU A 384 -14.27 3.88 -9.98
CA GLU A 384 -13.22 4.88 -10.22
C GLU A 384 -13.44 5.71 -11.49
N HIS A 385 -13.98 5.15 -12.58
CA HIS A 385 -14.12 5.86 -13.86
C HIS A 385 -15.56 6.27 -14.20
N PRO A 386 -15.78 7.44 -14.86
CA PRO A 386 -14.78 8.44 -15.25
C PRO A 386 -14.26 9.28 -14.06
N THR A 387 -15.02 9.32 -12.97
CA THR A 387 -14.64 9.89 -11.68
C THR A 387 -15.17 9.00 -10.58
N ARG A 388 -14.62 9.10 -9.38
CA ARG A 388 -14.98 8.22 -8.26
C ARG A 388 -16.46 8.25 -7.92
N VAL A 389 -17.01 7.08 -7.59
CA VAL A 389 -18.33 6.93 -6.99
C VAL A 389 -18.26 7.33 -5.52
N ARG A 390 -19.07 8.31 -5.12
CA ARG A 390 -19.21 8.72 -3.72
C ARG A 390 -20.35 7.99 -3.03
N PHE A 391 -21.47 7.82 -3.75
CA PHE A 391 -22.64 7.11 -3.25
C PHE A 391 -23.17 6.11 -4.27
N LEU A 392 -23.66 4.98 -3.79
CA LEU A 392 -24.52 4.08 -4.54
C LEU A 392 -25.93 4.20 -3.97
N PHE A 393 -26.88 4.67 -4.77
CA PHE A 393 -28.28 4.77 -4.36
C PHE A 393 -29.09 3.59 -4.90
N PHE A 394 -29.82 2.92 -4.03
CA PHE A 394 -30.69 1.80 -4.36
C PHE A 394 -32.13 2.24 -4.16
N ARG A 395 -32.96 2.02 -5.20
CA ARG A 395 -34.41 2.22 -5.08
C ARG A 395 -35.06 1.11 -4.27
N SER A 396 -34.50 -0.08 -4.39
CA SER A 396 -34.89 -1.30 -3.69
C SER A 396 -33.68 -2.25 -3.65
N SER A 397 -33.73 -3.29 -2.81
CA SER A 397 -32.67 -4.30 -2.73
C SER A 397 -32.50 -5.11 -4.03
N LYS A 398 -33.51 -5.12 -4.90
CA LYS A 398 -33.55 -5.86 -6.17
C LYS A 398 -33.09 -5.03 -7.37
N ASP A 399 -33.10 -3.71 -7.24
CA ASP A 399 -32.72 -2.81 -8.32
C ASP A 399 -31.20 -2.65 -8.42
N SER A 400 -30.72 -2.43 -9.65
CA SER A 400 -29.32 -2.05 -9.85
C SER A 400 -29.06 -0.67 -9.23
N PRO A 401 -27.94 -0.48 -8.51
CA PRO A 401 -27.64 0.80 -7.91
C PRO A 401 -27.43 1.89 -8.96
N TYR A 402 -27.82 3.10 -8.60
CA TYR A 402 -27.47 4.31 -9.32
C TYR A 402 -26.17 4.90 -8.73
N PRO A 403 -25.04 4.90 -9.48
CA PRO A 403 -23.80 5.49 -9.00
C PRO A 403 -23.84 7.01 -9.08
N ILE A 404 -23.60 7.66 -7.95
CA ILE A 404 -23.48 9.10 -7.82
C ILE A 404 -22.00 9.42 -7.68
N ARG A 405 -21.43 10.05 -8.72
CA ARG A 405 -20.00 10.29 -8.87
C ARG A 405 -19.61 11.72 -8.56
N GLU A 406 -18.40 11.94 -8.04
CA GLU A 406 -17.86 13.26 -7.69
C GLU A 406 -17.80 14.25 -8.86
N GLY A 407 -17.63 13.75 -10.09
CA GLY A 407 -17.65 14.55 -11.33
C GLY A 407 -19.02 14.86 -11.89
N SER A 408 -20.10 14.36 -11.29
CA SER A 408 -21.45 14.53 -11.81
C SER A 408 -22.20 15.65 -11.11
N PRO A 409 -23.01 16.47 -11.82
CA PRO A 409 -23.81 17.51 -11.18
C PRO A 409 -24.88 16.89 -10.25
N PRO A 410 -25.04 17.39 -9.01
CA PRO A 410 -25.86 16.73 -7.99
C PRO A 410 -27.38 16.80 -8.25
N GLY A 411 -27.86 17.81 -9.00
CA GLY A 411 -29.30 18.08 -9.16
C GLY A 411 -30.13 16.92 -9.72
N ARG A 412 -29.57 16.11 -10.64
CA ARG A 412 -30.26 14.93 -11.20
C ARG A 412 -30.44 13.85 -10.13
N ALA A 413 -29.41 13.60 -9.33
CA ALA A 413 -29.44 12.62 -8.25
C ALA A 413 -30.45 13.04 -7.17
N ILE A 414 -30.43 14.32 -6.74
CA ILE A 414 -31.38 14.86 -5.75
C ILE A 414 -32.82 14.65 -6.21
N THR A 415 -33.13 15.00 -7.46
CA THR A 415 -34.49 14.86 -8.01
C THR A 415 -34.95 13.41 -7.99
N MET A 416 -34.07 12.49 -8.37
CA MET A 416 -34.37 11.05 -8.37
C MET A 416 -34.61 10.53 -6.95
N ILE A 417 -33.75 10.87 -5.99
CA ILE A 417 -33.88 10.42 -4.59
C ILE A 417 -35.21 10.91 -4.00
N ARG A 418 -35.53 12.20 -4.17
CA ARG A 418 -36.78 12.79 -3.68
C ARG A 418 -38.03 12.22 -4.35
N GLN A 419 -37.94 11.66 -5.55
CA GLN A 419 -39.07 11.00 -6.21
C GLN A 419 -39.33 9.60 -5.66
N VAL A 420 -38.29 8.91 -5.21
CA VAL A 420 -38.37 7.55 -4.68
C VAL A 420 -38.75 7.54 -3.19
N GLN A 421 -38.35 8.57 -2.46
CA GLN A 421 -38.68 8.73 -1.03
C GLN A 421 -40.08 9.34 -0.77
N LYS A 422 -40.81 9.73 -1.82
CA LYS A 422 -42.21 10.17 -1.74
C LYS A 422 -43.14 9.00 -1.96
#